data_AF-A0A7V9GE11-F1
#
_entry.id   AF-A0A7V9GE11-F1
#
_cell.length_a   1.000
_cell.length_b   1.000
_cell.length_c   1.000
_cell.angle_alpha   90.00
_cell.angle_beta   90.00
_cell.angle_gamma   90.00
#
_symmetry.space_group_name_H-M   'P 1'
#
loop_
_entity.id
_entity.type
_entity.pdbx_description
1 polymer ?
#
loop_
_entity_poly.entity_id
_entity_poly.type
_entity_poly.pdbx_seq_one_letter_code
_entity_poly.pdbx_strand_id
1 'polypeptide(L)' 'MSLARAILYLLIGVFLAQIVYYYPNLPETVASHFNGSGEPDGWMARQNFVILKAFFY' A
#
# COMPACT_ATOMS: atom_id res chain seq x y z
N MET A 1 -19.97 -19.98 5.08
CA MET A 1 -18.54 -19.61 4.91
C MET A 1 -17.88 -19.64 6.28
N SER A 2 -16.63 -20.06 6.44
CA SER A 2 -15.97 -20.00 7.75
C SER A 2 -15.68 -18.54 8.14
N LEU A 3 -15.64 -18.25 9.44
CA LEU A 3 -15.32 -16.92 9.96
C LEU A 3 -13.99 -16.40 9.41
N ALA A 4 -12.97 -17.26 9.37
CA ALA A 4 -11.66 -16.91 8.81
C ALA A 4 -11.74 -16.46 7.33
N ARG A 5 -12.56 -17.13 6.50
CA ARG A 5 -12.74 -16.75 5.10
C ARG A 5 -13.48 -15.42 4.98
N ALA A 6 -14.50 -15.19 5.80
CA ALA A 6 -15.24 -13.92 5.82
C ALA A 6 -14.31 -12.75 6.20
N ILE A 7 -13.46 -12.94 7.21
CA ILE A 7 -12.45 -11.95 7.60
C ILE A 7 -11.47 -11.69 6.46
N LEU A 8 -10.95 -12.74 5.81
CA LEU A 8 -10.03 -12.59 4.69
C LEU A 8 -10.64 -11.74 3.56
N TYR A 9 -11.89 -12.04 3.16
CA TYR A 9 -12.54 -11.27 2.11
C TYR A 9 -12.82 -9.81 2.52
N LEU A 10 -13.17 -9.58 3.78
CA LEU A 10 -13.31 -8.22 4.31
C LEU A 10 -11.98 -7.46 4.23
N LEU A 11 -10.88 -8.08 4.66
CA LEU A 11 -9.55 -7.45 4.62
C LEU A 11 -9.09 -7.15 3.18
N ILE A 12 -9.33 -8.06 2.24
CA ILE A 12 -9.07 -7.82 0.80
C ILE A 12 -9.90 -6.62 0.30
N GLY A 13 -11.19 -6.57 0.66
CA GLY A 13 -12.07 -5.45 0.29
C GLY A 13 -11.59 -4.11 0.85
N VAL A 14 -11.21 -4.07 2.12
CA VAL A 14 -10.66 -2.86 2.78
C VAL A 14 -9.34 -2.44 2.13
N PHE A 15 -8.46 -3.39 1.83
CA PHE A 15 -7.19 -3.11 1.15
C PHE A 15 -7.40 -2.45 -0.23
N LEU A 16 -8.30 -3.02 -1.05
CA LEU A 16 -8.64 -2.43 -2.35
C LEU A 16 -9.27 -1.04 -2.21
N ALA A 17 -10.16 -0.84 -1.23
CA ALA A 17 -10.76 0.45 -0.96
C ALA A 17 -9.72 1.51 -0.57
N GLN A 18 -8.70 1.14 0.21
CA GLN A 18 -7.58 2.03 0.54
C GLN A 18 -6.81 2.46 -0.70
N ILE A 19 -6.46 1.52 -1.60
CA ILE A 19 -5.74 1.87 -2.83
C ILE A 19 -6.57 2.86 -3.66
N VAL A 20 -7.85 2.56 -3.92
CA VAL A 20 -8.71 3.42 -4.74
C VAL A 20 -8.86 4.82 -4.14
N TYR A 21 -9.01 4.92 -2.82
CA TYR A 21 -9.21 6.19 -2.14
C TYR A 21 -7.93 7.03 -2.03
N TYR A 22 -6.79 6.42 -1.68
CA TYR A 22 -5.56 7.15 -1.41
C TYR A 22 -4.66 7.36 -2.64
N TYR A 23 -4.71 6.48 -3.65
CA TYR A 23 -3.89 6.61 -4.85
C TYR A 23 -3.91 7.99 -5.51
N PRO A 24 -5.07 8.64 -5.76
CA PRO A 24 -5.08 9.97 -6.38
C PRO A 24 -4.51 11.07 -5.48
N ASN A 25 -4.42 10.84 -4.17
CA ASN A 25 -3.87 11.79 -3.20
C ASN A 25 -2.35 11.62 -3.01
N LEU A 26 -1.73 10.59 -3.60
CA LEU A 26 -0.30 10.39 -3.51
C LEU A 26 0.44 11.38 -4.42
N PRO A 27 1.54 11.99 -3.93
CA PRO A 27 2.44 12.75 -4.80
C PRO A 27 3.01 11.85 -5.90
N GLU A 28 3.49 12.44 -7.00
CA GLU A 28 4.11 11.66 -8.08
C GLU A 28 5.28 10.80 -7.57
N THR A 29 6.07 11.33 -6.65
CA THR A 29 7.18 10.63 -5.98
C THR A 29 6.89 10.45 -4.50
N VAL A 30 6.99 9.21 -4.01
CA VAL A 30 6.64 8.79 -2.65
C VAL A 30 7.88 8.23 -1.95
N ALA A 31 8.07 8.57 -0.67
CA ALA A 31 9.07 7.94 0.19
C ALA A 31 8.71 6.47 0.39
N SER A 32 9.56 5.57 -0.10
CA SER A 32 9.32 4.12 -0.12
C SER A 32 10.13 3.35 0.90
N HIS A 33 11.21 3.94 1.40
CA HIS A 33 12.07 3.39 2.42
C HIS A 33 12.53 4.52 3.36
N PHE A 34 12.71 4.16 4.63
CA PHE A 34 13.18 5.06 5.68
C PHE A 34 14.39 4.41 6.36
N ASN A 35 15.44 5.19 6.59
CA ASN A 35 16.65 4.73 7.24
C ASN A 35 16.43 4.45 8.75
N GLY A 36 17.48 4.00 9.44
CA GLY A 36 17.43 3.73 10.89
C GLY A 36 17.11 4.96 11.77
N SER A 37 17.25 6.17 11.24
CA SER A 37 16.89 7.44 11.91
C SER A 37 15.45 7.88 11.59
N GLY A 38 14.72 7.14 10.76
CA GLY A 38 13.37 7.48 10.32
C GLY A 38 13.31 8.53 9.20
N GLU A 39 14.43 8.83 8.55
CA GLU A 39 14.48 9.76 7.43
C GLU A 39 14.28 9.00 6.10
N PRO A 40 13.55 9.59 5.14
CA PRO A 40 13.35 8.95 3.84
C PRO A 40 14.64 8.95 3.02
N ASP A 41 15.21 7.78 2.77
CA ASP A 41 16.40 7.55 1.95
C ASP A 41 16.11 6.76 0.66
N GLY A 42 14.86 6.28 0.49
CA GLY A 42 14.38 5.65 -0.73
C GLY A 42 13.10 6.29 -1.25
N TRP A 43 13.03 6.46 -2.57
CA TRP A 43 11.94 7.14 -3.25
C TRP A 43 11.54 6.38 -4.51
N MET A 44 10.25 6.43 -4.87
CA MET A 44 9.77 5.86 -6.14
C MET A 44 8.51 6.56 -6.63
N ALA A 45 8.17 6.35 -7.90
CA ALA A 45 6.89 6.80 -8.45
C ALA A 45 5.70 6.17 -7.70
N ARG A 46 4.59 6.89 -7.51
CA ARG A 46 3.40 6.37 -6.82
C ARG A 46 2.88 5.06 -7.41
N GLN A 47 3.00 4.90 -8.73
CA GLN A 47 2.59 3.67 -9.42
C GLN A 47 3.45 2.48 -8.99
N ASN A 48 4.77 2.65 -8.93
CA ASN A 48 5.70 1.61 -8.49
C ASN A 48 5.47 1.26 -7.01
N PHE A 49 5.18 2.27 -6.17
CA PHE A 49 4.88 2.07 -4.76
C PHE A 49 3.64 1.18 -4.57
N VAL A 50 2.55 1.47 -5.28
CA VAL A 50 1.31 0.69 -5.17
C VAL A 50 1.49 -0.72 -5.74
N ILE A 51 2.20 -0.90 -6.86
CA ILE A 51 2.49 -2.24 -7.40
C ILE A 51 3.30 -3.07 -6.40
N LEU A 52 4.35 -2.49 -5.82
CA LEU A 52 5.16 -3.16 -4.81
C LEU A 52 4.30 -3.60 -3.62
N LYS A 53 3.47 -2.69 -3.08
CA LYS A 53 2.61 -2.94 -1.92
C LYS A 53 1.44 -3.89 -2.19
N ALA A 54 1.00 -4.03 -3.43
CA ALA A 54 -0.12 -4.91 -3.78
C ALA A 54 0.30 -6.36 -4.09
N PHE A 55 1.56 -6.57 -4.49
CA PHE A 55 1.98 -7.87 -5.04
C PHE A 55 3.24 -8.48 -4.40
N PHE A 56 4.10 -7.67 -3.76
CA PHE A 56 5.41 -8.13 -3.29
C PHE A 56 5.65 -7.97 -1.79
N TYR A 57 4.67 -7.43 -1.07
CA TYR A 57 4.70 -7.19 0.37
C TYR A 57 3.38 -7.65 0.99
#